data_AF-A0A433NH83-F1
#
_entry.id   AF-A0A433NH83-F1
#
_cell.length_a   1.000
_cell.length_b   1.000
_cell.length_c   1.000
_cell.angle_alpha   90.00
_cell.angle_beta   90.00
_cell.angle_gamma   90.00
#
_symmetry.space_group_name_H-M   'P 1'
#
loop_
_entity.id
_entity.type
_entity.pdbx_description
1 polymer ?
#
loop_
_entity_poly.entity_id
_entity_poly.type
_entity_poly.pdbx_seq_one_letter_code
_entity_poly.pdbx_strand_id
1 'polypeptide(L)'
;MNRFAGYKELSNQDFSNQTLIAEEFSKVKLEKANFSNADLRGAVFNGAWLHEANLHGADLTNGIAYLVDFEGADLSDAIFTDAMMLYSTFDNVDITGADFTNAVLDGSELKKLCAKASGVNSKTGVSTRESLECK
;
A
#
# COMPACT_ATOMS: atom_id res chain seq x y z
N MET A 1 15.17 13.67 31.34
CA MET A 1 14.12 14.10 30.38
C MET A 1 14.81 14.52 29.09
N ASN A 2 14.68 13.72 28.03
CA ASN A 2 14.65 14.15 26.63
C ASN A 2 14.11 12.97 25.81
N ARG A 3 12.79 12.93 25.67
CA ARG A 3 12.04 12.00 24.81
C ARG A 3 11.90 12.67 23.44
N PHE A 4 12.82 12.41 22.54
CA PHE A 4 12.60 12.70 21.12
C PHE A 4 11.93 11.48 20.49
N ALA A 5 10.78 11.70 19.85
CA ALA A 5 10.10 10.69 19.07
C ALA A 5 10.98 10.32 17.86
N GLY A 6 11.76 9.25 17.99
CA GLY A 6 12.55 8.69 16.88
C GLY A 6 11.68 7.82 16.00
N TYR A 7 11.79 7.98 14.69
CA TYR A 7 11.29 7.02 13.71
C TYR A 7 12.25 5.83 13.62
N LYS A 8 11.73 4.64 13.28
CA LYS A 8 12.55 3.48 12.93
C LYS A 8 12.99 3.63 11.46
N GLU A 9 14.26 3.34 11.17
CA GLU A 9 14.80 3.42 9.81
C GLU A 9 14.94 2.01 9.22
N LEU A 10 14.23 1.75 8.12
CA LEU A 10 14.22 0.48 7.37
C LEU A 10 14.24 0.72 5.85
N SER A 11 14.74 1.88 5.41
CA SER A 11 14.87 2.17 3.98
C SER A 11 15.78 1.18 3.26
N ASN A 12 15.47 0.87 2.00
CA ASN A 12 16.17 -0.09 1.13
C ASN A 12 16.24 -1.54 1.64
N GLN A 13 15.46 -1.90 2.66
CA GLN A 13 15.41 -3.28 3.15
C GLN A 13 14.65 -4.18 2.18
N ASP A 14 15.07 -5.45 2.10
CA ASP A 14 14.42 -6.46 1.29
C ASP A 14 13.49 -7.34 2.15
N PHE A 15 12.21 -7.16 1.92
CA PHE A 15 11.09 -7.92 2.48
C PHE A 15 10.38 -8.77 1.41
N SER A 16 10.95 -8.88 0.20
CA SER A 16 10.28 -9.56 -0.89
C SER A 16 10.02 -11.03 -0.58
N ASN A 17 8.84 -11.51 -0.98
CA ASN A 17 8.38 -12.89 -0.75
C ASN A 17 8.29 -13.32 0.73
N GLN A 18 8.43 -12.39 1.69
CA GLN A 18 8.34 -12.72 3.11
C GLN A 18 6.88 -12.85 3.57
N THR A 19 6.68 -13.63 4.63
CA THR A 19 5.42 -13.67 5.37
C THR A 19 5.49 -12.68 6.52
N LEU A 20 4.68 -11.62 6.44
CA LEU A 20 4.60 -10.49 7.36
C LEU A 20 3.14 -10.24 7.79
N ILE A 21 2.39 -11.34 7.91
CA ILE A 21 0.97 -11.33 8.30
C ILE A 21 0.83 -10.64 9.66
N ALA A 22 -0.07 -9.66 9.73
CA ALA A 22 -0.38 -8.88 10.94
C ALA A 22 0.82 -8.17 11.59
N GLU A 23 1.94 -8.01 10.88
CA GLU A 23 3.09 -7.24 11.37
C GLU A 23 2.77 -5.74 11.43
N GLU A 24 3.42 -5.04 12.37
CA GLU A 24 3.20 -3.61 12.61
C GLU A 24 4.41 -2.75 12.17
N PHE A 25 4.14 -1.81 11.29
CA PHE A 25 5.06 -0.80 10.75
C PHE A 25 4.61 0.60 11.19
N SER A 26 4.84 0.91 12.47
CA SER A 26 4.47 2.20 13.06
C SER A 26 5.65 3.20 13.08
N LYS A 27 5.44 4.39 12.51
CA LYS A 27 6.43 5.50 12.48
C LYS A 27 7.79 5.06 11.96
N VAL A 28 7.77 4.37 10.82
CA VAL A 28 8.94 3.77 10.18
C VAL A 28 9.17 4.36 8.80
N LYS A 29 10.43 4.61 8.48
CA LYS A 29 10.88 4.94 7.13
C LYS A 29 11.18 3.66 6.37
N LEU A 30 10.51 3.47 5.26
CA LEU A 30 10.59 2.33 4.36
C LEU A 30 10.87 2.82 2.93
N GLU A 31 11.59 3.94 2.81
CA GLU A 31 11.92 4.54 1.51
C GLU A 31 12.67 3.50 0.67
N LYS A 32 12.19 3.22 -0.54
CA LYS A 32 12.73 2.20 -1.47
C LYS A 32 12.81 0.78 -0.90
N ALA A 33 12.08 0.46 0.17
CA ALA A 33 12.00 -0.91 0.67
C ALA A 33 11.30 -1.81 -0.36
N ASN A 34 11.71 -3.08 -0.42
CA ASN A 34 11.15 -4.04 -1.36
C ASN A 34 10.22 -5.02 -0.63
N PHE A 35 8.92 -4.86 -0.80
CA PHE A 35 7.86 -5.77 -0.35
C PHE A 35 7.25 -6.59 -1.49
N SER A 36 7.91 -6.67 -2.66
CA SER A 36 7.34 -7.38 -3.80
C SER A 36 6.97 -8.82 -3.45
N ASN A 37 5.74 -9.21 -3.78
CA ASN A 37 5.14 -10.51 -3.48
C ASN A 37 5.13 -10.90 -1.99
N ALA A 38 5.31 -9.95 -1.06
CA ALA A 38 5.18 -10.22 0.36
C ALA A 38 3.72 -10.54 0.73
N ASP A 39 3.54 -11.43 1.70
CA ASP A 39 2.26 -11.69 2.35
C ASP A 39 2.13 -10.75 3.55
N LEU A 40 1.40 -9.65 3.36
CA LEU A 40 1.15 -8.58 4.31
C LEU A 40 -0.32 -8.60 4.79
N ARG A 41 -0.99 -9.75 4.71
CA ARG A 41 -2.41 -9.83 5.10
C ARG A 41 -2.59 -9.41 6.55
N GLY A 42 -3.52 -8.49 6.78
CA GLY A 42 -3.75 -7.90 8.10
C GLY A 42 -2.62 -7.03 8.65
N ALA A 43 -1.54 -6.77 7.91
CA ALA A 43 -0.46 -5.91 8.36
C ALA A 43 -0.94 -4.48 8.60
N VAL A 44 -0.28 -3.79 9.54
CA VAL A 44 -0.64 -2.43 9.95
C VAL A 44 0.52 -1.48 9.67
N PHE A 45 0.31 -0.53 8.77
CA PHE A 45 1.17 0.61 8.53
C PHE A 45 0.53 1.85 9.17
N ASN A 46 1.24 2.51 10.08
CA ASN A 46 0.72 3.67 10.80
C ASN A 46 1.76 4.79 10.87
N GLY A 47 1.52 5.90 10.17
CA GLY A 47 2.50 6.99 10.11
C GLY A 47 3.81 6.56 9.43
N ALA A 48 3.75 5.66 8.46
CA ALA A 48 4.90 5.13 7.75
C ALA A 48 5.18 5.90 6.45
N TRP A 49 6.44 5.91 6.02
CA TRP A 49 6.88 6.51 4.75
C TRP A 49 7.34 5.40 3.81
N LEU A 50 6.56 5.13 2.76
CA LEU A 50 6.84 4.12 1.72
C LEU A 50 7.22 4.78 0.39
N HIS A 51 7.93 5.91 0.44
CA HIS A 51 8.37 6.62 -0.76
C HIS A 51 9.18 5.69 -1.67
N GLU A 52 8.78 5.60 -2.94
CA GLU A 52 9.43 4.75 -3.95
C GLU A 52 9.56 3.27 -3.54
N ALA A 53 8.76 2.80 -2.57
CA ALA A 53 8.78 1.40 -2.15
C ALA A 53 8.20 0.49 -3.25
N ASN A 54 8.69 -0.73 -3.34
CA ASN A 54 8.17 -1.73 -4.26
C ASN A 54 7.21 -2.66 -3.52
N LEU A 55 5.91 -2.52 -3.75
CA LEU A 55 4.86 -3.43 -3.26
C LEU A 55 4.24 -4.26 -4.40
N HIS A 56 4.95 -4.43 -5.52
CA HIS A 56 4.46 -5.18 -6.66
C HIS A 56 3.98 -6.57 -6.25
N GLY A 57 2.71 -6.89 -6.54
CA GLY A 57 2.12 -8.18 -6.24
C GLY A 57 1.97 -8.51 -4.74
N ALA A 58 2.21 -7.56 -3.83
CA ALA A 58 2.05 -7.79 -2.39
C ALA A 58 0.57 -8.00 -2.03
N ASP A 59 0.30 -8.82 -1.01
CA ASP A 59 -1.06 -9.06 -0.53
C ASP A 59 -1.28 -8.36 0.81
N LEU A 60 -2.04 -7.26 0.80
CA LEU A 60 -2.45 -6.47 1.95
C LEU A 60 -3.94 -6.70 2.29
N THR A 61 -4.51 -7.86 1.96
CA THR A 61 -5.90 -8.19 2.27
C THR A 61 -6.18 -8.01 3.77
N ASN A 62 -7.26 -7.32 4.13
CA ASN A 62 -7.60 -6.90 5.50
C ASN A 62 -6.55 -6.03 6.21
N GLY A 63 -5.60 -5.43 5.48
CA GLY A 63 -4.56 -4.58 6.03
C GLY A 63 -5.06 -3.18 6.41
N ILE A 64 -4.25 -2.46 7.20
CA ILE A 64 -4.51 -1.08 7.59
C ILE A 64 -3.31 -0.21 7.19
N ALA A 65 -3.56 0.85 6.43
CA ALA A 65 -2.60 1.90 6.12
C ALA A 65 -3.16 3.26 6.55
N TYR A 66 -2.81 3.69 7.76
CA TYR A 66 -3.30 4.94 8.34
C TYR A 66 -2.18 5.99 8.41
N LEU A 67 -2.42 7.20 7.87
CA LEU A 67 -1.40 8.26 7.78
C LEU A 67 -0.13 7.82 7.05
N VAL A 68 -0.27 7.06 5.97
CA VAL A 68 0.87 6.50 5.22
C VAL A 68 1.13 7.31 3.96
N ASP A 69 2.40 7.56 3.67
CA ASP A 69 2.80 8.20 2.42
C ASP A 69 3.37 7.18 1.43
N PHE A 70 2.64 6.94 0.34
CA PHE A 70 3.05 6.03 -0.74
C PHE A 70 3.66 6.76 -1.94
N GLU A 71 4.16 7.99 -1.80
CA GLU A 71 4.68 8.77 -2.95
C GLU A 71 5.62 7.94 -3.84
N GLY A 72 5.26 7.78 -5.12
CA GLY A 72 6.09 7.06 -6.09
C GLY A 72 6.21 5.55 -5.89
N ALA A 73 5.45 4.96 -4.97
CA ALA A 73 5.46 3.52 -4.74
C ALA A 73 4.92 2.74 -5.95
N ASP A 74 5.49 1.56 -6.18
CA ASP A 74 4.95 0.57 -7.11
C ASP A 74 3.94 -0.30 -6.35
N LEU A 75 2.65 -0.08 -6.61
CA LEU A 75 1.54 -0.89 -6.09
C LEU A 75 0.94 -1.78 -7.18
N SER A 76 1.63 -1.94 -8.33
CA SER A 76 1.11 -2.72 -9.44
C SER A 76 0.88 -4.17 -9.01
N ASP A 77 -0.24 -4.75 -9.46
CA ASP A 77 -0.67 -6.12 -9.14
C ASP A 77 -0.86 -6.43 -7.63
N ALA A 78 -0.77 -5.44 -6.74
CA ALA A 78 -0.99 -5.62 -5.32
C ALA A 78 -2.48 -5.84 -4.99
N ILE A 79 -2.76 -6.54 -3.90
CA ILE A 79 -4.11 -6.85 -3.44
C ILE A 79 -4.40 -6.07 -2.16
N PHE A 80 -5.43 -5.23 -2.19
CA PHE A 80 -5.90 -4.41 -1.07
C PHE A 80 -7.34 -4.76 -0.68
N THR A 81 -7.77 -6.01 -0.93
CA THR A 81 -9.14 -6.44 -0.63
C THR A 81 -9.47 -6.21 0.84
N ASP A 82 -10.59 -5.53 1.10
CA ASP A 82 -11.04 -5.15 2.45
C ASP A 82 -10.03 -4.31 3.27
N ALA A 83 -9.03 -3.70 2.62
CA ALA A 83 -8.02 -2.88 3.31
C ALA A 83 -8.55 -1.49 3.68
N MET A 84 -8.12 -0.96 4.83
CA MET A 84 -8.45 0.40 5.27
C MET A 84 -7.24 1.32 5.09
N MET A 85 -7.31 2.27 4.15
CA MET A 85 -6.18 3.12 3.75
C MET A 85 -6.45 4.63 3.96
N LEU A 86 -7.10 4.97 5.07
CA LEU A 86 -7.55 6.33 5.39
C LEU A 86 -6.39 7.27 5.75
N TYR A 87 -6.51 8.55 5.38
CA TYR A 87 -5.49 9.58 5.58
C TYR A 87 -4.12 9.28 4.96
N SER A 88 -4.07 8.36 4.00
CA SER A 88 -2.86 8.00 3.27
C SER A 88 -2.82 8.69 1.90
N THR A 89 -1.63 8.98 1.39
CA THR A 89 -1.43 9.71 0.12
C THR A 89 -0.87 8.80 -0.98
N PHE A 90 -1.38 8.96 -2.21
CA PHE A 90 -1.03 8.11 -3.35
C PHE A 90 -0.51 8.92 -4.56
N ASP A 91 0.32 9.92 -4.30
CA ASP A 91 0.90 10.74 -5.34
C ASP A 91 1.94 9.92 -6.14
N ASN A 92 1.92 10.03 -7.47
CA ASN A 92 2.86 9.34 -8.38
C ASN A 92 2.94 7.80 -8.27
N VAL A 93 1.96 7.13 -7.65
CA VAL A 93 1.92 5.64 -7.59
C VAL A 93 1.59 5.01 -8.94
N ASP A 94 2.13 3.80 -9.17
CA ASP A 94 1.61 2.85 -10.15
C ASP A 94 0.63 1.90 -9.45
N ILE A 95 -0.59 1.79 -9.99
CA ILE A 95 -1.65 0.89 -9.49
C ILE A 95 -2.13 -0.07 -10.58
N THR A 96 -1.37 -0.24 -11.66
CA THR A 96 -1.78 -1.09 -12.79
C THR A 96 -2.01 -2.52 -12.31
N GLY A 97 -3.22 -3.04 -12.50
CA GLY A 97 -3.58 -4.38 -12.02
C GLY A 97 -3.75 -4.50 -10.50
N ALA A 98 -3.68 -3.42 -9.72
CA ALA A 98 -4.00 -3.49 -8.29
C ALA A 98 -5.48 -3.82 -8.06
N ASP A 99 -5.81 -4.59 -7.02
CA ASP A 99 -7.18 -4.91 -6.63
C ASP A 99 -7.57 -4.16 -5.36
N PHE A 100 -8.54 -3.26 -5.47
CA PHE A 100 -9.06 -2.45 -4.36
C PHE A 100 -10.47 -2.87 -3.91
N THR A 101 -10.87 -4.12 -4.18
CA THR A 101 -12.22 -4.60 -3.85
C THR A 101 -12.54 -4.34 -2.37
N ASN A 102 -13.61 -3.59 -2.12
CA ASN A 102 -14.03 -3.14 -0.78
C ASN A 102 -12.99 -2.31 0.02
N ALA A 103 -11.90 -1.86 -0.62
CA ALA A 103 -10.91 -1.03 0.05
C ALA A 103 -11.52 0.33 0.43
N VAL A 104 -11.18 0.82 1.62
CA VAL A 104 -11.66 2.11 2.11
C VAL A 104 -10.57 3.15 1.92
N LEU A 105 -10.83 4.13 1.06
CA LEU A 105 -9.93 5.23 0.70
C LEU A 105 -10.57 6.59 0.98
N ASP A 106 -9.75 7.61 1.17
CA ASP A 106 -10.23 8.99 1.19
C ASP A 106 -10.77 9.37 -0.19
N GLY A 107 -11.93 10.04 -0.24
CA GLY A 107 -12.61 10.34 -1.49
C GLY A 107 -11.79 11.18 -2.49
N SER A 108 -10.88 12.03 -2.01
CA SER A 108 -9.94 12.78 -2.86
C SER A 108 -8.92 11.86 -3.52
N GLU A 109 -8.37 10.90 -2.77
CA GLU A 109 -7.39 9.94 -3.29
C GLU A 109 -8.05 8.94 -4.23
N LEU A 110 -9.25 8.46 -3.90
CA LEU A 110 -10.06 7.64 -4.81
C LEU A 110 -10.21 8.32 -6.19
N LYS A 111 -10.57 9.60 -6.21
CA LYS A 111 -10.71 10.36 -7.46
C LYS A 111 -9.38 10.45 -8.24
N LYS A 112 -8.25 10.65 -7.55
CA LYS A 112 -6.92 10.66 -8.18
C LYS A 112 -6.58 9.30 -8.79
N LEU A 113 -6.78 8.22 -8.03
CA LEU A 113 -6.50 6.85 -8.48
C LEU A 113 -7.38 6.48 -9.69
N CYS A 114 -8.67 6.81 -9.65
CA CYS A 114 -9.60 6.58 -10.76
C CYS A 114 -9.21 7.26 -12.08
N ALA A 115 -8.43 8.34 -12.04
CA ALA A 115 -7.96 9.02 -13.25
C ALA A 115 -6.90 8.22 -14.02
N LYS A 116 -6.22 7.26 -13.36
CA LYS A 116 -5.15 6.43 -13.94
C LYS A 116 -5.36 4.91 -13.80
N ALA A 117 -6.41 4.49 -13.11
CA ALA A 117 -6.74 3.08 -12.88
C ALA A 117 -6.87 2.31 -14.20
N SER A 118 -6.06 1.25 -14.34
CA SER A 118 -6.03 0.38 -15.51
C SER A 118 -5.52 -1.01 -15.13
N GLY A 119 -5.71 -1.99 -16.01
CA GLY A 119 -5.26 -3.36 -15.80
C GLY A 119 -6.27 -4.25 -15.06
N VAL A 120 -5.85 -5.49 -14.89
CA VAL A 120 -6.57 -6.57 -14.21
C VAL A 120 -5.56 -7.28 -13.32
N ASN A 121 -5.92 -7.51 -12.07
CA ASN A 121 -5.05 -8.20 -11.13
C ASN A 121 -4.80 -9.63 -11.60
N SER A 122 -3.53 -10.04 -11.63
CA SER A 122 -3.12 -11.35 -12.16
C SER A 122 -3.54 -12.52 -11.26
N LYS A 123 -3.78 -12.25 -9.96
CA LYS A 123 -4.12 -13.25 -8.95
C LYS A 123 -5.63 -13.34 -8.73
N THR A 124 -6.32 -12.20 -8.65
CA THR A 124 -7.76 -12.16 -8.36
C THR A 124 -8.62 -12.10 -9.63
N GLY A 125 -8.05 -11.68 -10.77
CA GLY A 125 -8.79 -11.49 -12.02
C GLY A 125 -9.71 -10.27 -12.03
N VAL A 126 -9.65 -9.42 -11.00
CA VAL A 126 -10.50 -8.23 -10.86
C VAL A 126 -9.87 -7.05 -11.60
N SER A 127 -10.68 -6.27 -12.31
CA SER A 127 -10.20 -5.01 -12.91
C SER A 127 -9.94 -3.95 -11.84
N THR A 128 -8.78 -3.31 -11.90
CA THR A 128 -8.43 -2.20 -10.99
C THR A 128 -9.49 -1.11 -10.99
N ARG A 129 -9.96 -0.70 -12.18
CA ARG A 129 -10.95 0.37 -12.31
C ARG A 129 -12.31 -0.02 -11.71
N GLU A 130 -12.72 -1.27 -11.89
CA GLU A 130 -13.98 -1.80 -11.34
C GLU A 130 -13.89 -1.94 -9.82
N SER A 131 -12.77 -2.44 -9.30
CA SER A 131 -12.54 -2.61 -7.86
C SER A 131 -12.56 -1.28 -7.08
N LEU A 132 -12.17 -0.19 -7.73
CA LEU A 132 -12.25 1.17 -7.20
C LEU A 132 -13.64 1.81 -7.38
N GLU A 133 -14.58 1.14 -8.03
CA GLU A 133 -15.92 1.68 -8.35
C GLU A 133 -15.86 3.03 -9.10
N CYS A 134 -14.88 3.21 -9.97
CA CYS A 134 -14.70 4.45 -10.71
C CYS A 134 -15.88 4.72 -11.65
N LYS A 135 -16.47 5.91 -11.54
CA LYS A 135 -17.53 6.40 -12.44
C LYS A 135 -17.01 6.93 -13.77
#